data_AF-A0A8R1E392-F1
#
_entry.id   AF-A0A8R1E392-F1
#
_cell.length_a   1.000
_cell.length_b   1.000
_cell.length_c   1.000
_cell.angle_alpha   90.00
_cell.angle_beta   90.00
_cell.angle_gamma   90.00
#
_symmetry.space_group_name_H-M   'P 1'
#
loop_
_entity.id
_entity.type
_entity.pdbx_description
1 polymer ?
#
loop_
_entity_poly.entity_id
_entity_poly.type
_entity_poly.pdbx_seq_one_letter_code
_entity_poly.pdbx_strand_id
1 'polypeptide(L)'
;MLSILFRIFFVCIFIFIHTISSVHSHILTVKGNLKCAEFPASAVTVKLWKNSEKSVIDTTHADKLGHFQLSAETIEHDYTPFIVIYHDCDDGVKTGQRKLKFQVPKFYVGSGNTFDLGIFNLETRVKHNEEREKHVNKFRRRRHQWLKHKRDVIVEVASTPNTSIFKGRDEEPDDRNDPW
;
A
#
# COMPACT_ATOMS: atom_id res chain seq x y z
N MET A 1 -31.01 -58.69 -3.92
CA MET A 1 -29.69 -58.08 -4.21
C MET A 1 -29.84 -56.62 -4.65
N LEU A 2 -30.66 -56.32 -5.67
CA LEU A 2 -30.87 -54.95 -6.18
C LEU A 2 -31.41 -53.94 -5.14
N SER A 3 -32.33 -54.37 -4.27
CA SER A 3 -32.89 -53.55 -3.18
C SER A 3 -31.90 -53.21 -2.07
N ILE A 4 -30.94 -54.11 -1.81
CA ILE A 4 -29.87 -53.91 -0.80
C ILE A 4 -28.85 -52.90 -1.35
N LEU A 5 -28.51 -53.01 -2.63
CA LEU A 5 -27.63 -52.07 -3.32
C LEU A 5 -28.23 -50.66 -3.36
N PHE A 6 -29.54 -50.54 -3.58
CA PHE A 6 -30.23 -49.25 -3.54
C PHE A 6 -30.16 -48.64 -2.12
N ARG A 7 -30.43 -49.42 -1.07
CA ARG A 7 -30.32 -48.92 0.31
C ARG A 7 -28.90 -48.46 0.67
N ILE A 8 -27.88 -49.20 0.26
CA ILE A 8 -26.48 -48.82 0.47
C ILE A 8 -26.15 -47.52 -0.27
N PHE A 9 -26.61 -47.39 -1.51
CA PHE A 9 -26.41 -46.17 -2.31
C PHE A 9 -27.02 -44.92 -1.64
N PHE A 10 -28.25 -45.02 -1.14
CA PHE A 10 -28.88 -43.90 -0.41
C PHE A 10 -28.17 -43.58 0.91
N VAL A 11 -27.71 -44.58 1.66
CA VAL A 11 -26.94 -44.36 2.89
C VAL A 11 -25.59 -43.68 2.58
N CYS A 12 -24.90 -44.08 1.51
CA CYS A 12 -23.65 -43.43 1.08
C CYS A 12 -23.88 -41.98 0.66
N ILE A 13 -24.99 -41.67 -0.03
CA ILE A 13 -25.37 -40.29 -0.37
C ILE A 13 -25.63 -39.46 0.89
N PHE A 14 -26.38 -40.00 1.86
CA PHE A 14 -26.65 -39.31 3.13
C PHE A 14 -25.37 -39.03 3.94
N ILE A 15 -24.42 -39.97 3.95
CA ILE A 15 -23.11 -39.79 4.60
C ILE A 15 -22.27 -38.75 3.84
N PHE A 16 -22.25 -38.79 2.51
CA PHE A 16 -21.50 -37.84 1.68
C PHE A 16 -22.03 -36.41 1.84
N ILE A 17 -23.35 -36.23 1.96
CA ILE A 17 -23.97 -34.93 2.24
C ILE A 17 -23.59 -34.41 3.64
N HIS A 18 -23.46 -35.29 4.64
CA HIS A 18 -23.03 -34.91 5.99
C HIS A 18 -21.55 -34.50 6.08
N THR A 19 -20.72 -34.89 5.10
CA THR A 19 -19.29 -34.52 5.05
C THR A 19 -19.01 -33.16 4.42
N ILE A 20 -20.03 -32.39 4.02
CA ILE A 20 -19.84 -31.01 3.57
C ILE A 20 -19.49 -30.15 4.79
N SER A 21 -18.20 -30.05 5.07
CA SER A 21 -17.63 -29.20 6.12
C SER A 21 -18.16 -27.77 5.96
N SER A 22 -18.75 -27.21 7.02
CA SER A 22 -19.04 -25.77 7.05
C SER A 22 -17.72 -25.00 7.03
N VAL A 23 -17.40 -24.37 5.90
CA VAL A 23 -16.35 -23.36 5.84
C VAL A 23 -16.89 -22.15 6.59
N HIS A 24 -16.38 -21.93 7.81
CA HIS A 24 -16.75 -20.77 8.60
C HIS A 24 -15.96 -19.55 8.12
N SER A 25 -16.64 -18.59 7.49
CA SER A 25 -16.03 -17.30 7.15
C SER A 25 -16.28 -16.28 8.26
N HIS A 26 -15.29 -15.44 8.47
CA HIS A 26 -15.29 -14.33 9.40
C HIS A 26 -15.45 -13.03 8.61
N ILE A 27 -16.46 -12.25 8.96
CA ILE A 27 -16.71 -10.93 8.38
C ILE A 27 -16.16 -9.86 9.34
N LEU A 28 -15.53 -8.84 8.77
CA LEU A 28 -15.10 -7.63 9.47
C LEU A 28 -15.68 -6.42 8.74
N THR A 29 -16.31 -5.52 9.48
CA THR A 29 -16.72 -4.21 8.99
C THR A 29 -16.14 -3.14 9.90
N VAL A 30 -15.52 -2.13 9.29
CA VAL A 30 -14.91 -1.00 9.99
C VAL A 30 -15.49 0.29 9.44
N LYS A 31 -15.79 1.25 10.31
CA LYS A 31 -16.18 2.59 9.91
C LYS A 31 -15.57 3.67 10.81
N GLY A 32 -15.69 4.92 10.39
CA GLY A 32 -15.33 6.07 11.20
C GLY A 32 -15.58 7.39 10.50
N ASN A 33 -15.22 8.49 11.17
CA ASN A 33 -15.32 9.84 10.65
C ASN A 33 -14.00 10.59 10.92
N LEU A 34 -13.39 11.14 9.87
CA LEU A 34 -12.12 11.85 9.93
C LEU A 34 -12.33 13.36 9.92
N LYS A 35 -11.64 14.04 10.83
CA LYS A 35 -11.57 15.50 10.89
C LYS A 35 -10.14 15.99 10.73
N CYS A 36 -9.99 17.21 10.24
CA CYS A 36 -8.76 17.98 10.28
C CYS A 36 -9.10 19.32 10.91
N ALA A 37 -8.65 19.53 12.16
CA ALA A 37 -9.18 20.58 13.02
C ALA A 37 -10.70 20.43 13.20
N GLU A 38 -11.45 21.50 12.98
CA GLU A 38 -12.90 21.52 13.11
C GLU A 38 -13.63 21.01 11.85
N PHE A 39 -12.91 20.87 10.73
CA PHE A 39 -13.48 20.55 9.42
C PHE A 39 -13.46 19.05 9.12
N PRO A 40 -14.45 18.54 8.36
CA PRO A 40 -14.42 17.16 7.86
C PRO A 40 -13.23 16.97 6.91
N ALA A 41 -12.52 15.85 7.06
CA ALA A 41 -11.36 15.51 6.24
C ALA A 41 -11.77 14.61 5.07
N SER A 42 -12.08 15.23 3.93
CA SER A 42 -12.48 14.52 2.70
C SER A 42 -11.31 14.02 1.87
N ALA A 43 -11.56 13.00 1.03
CA ALA A 43 -10.59 12.42 0.10
C ALA A 43 -9.32 11.82 0.77
N VAL A 44 -9.37 11.62 2.09
CA VAL A 44 -8.31 10.93 2.84
C VAL A 44 -8.31 9.45 2.46
N THR A 45 -7.14 8.88 2.17
CA THR A 45 -7.05 7.46 1.80
C THR A 45 -7.03 6.61 3.05
N VAL A 46 -7.93 5.64 3.13
CA VAL A 46 -8.00 4.67 4.23
C VAL A 46 -7.88 3.26 3.65
N LYS A 47 -6.98 2.46 4.21
CA LYS A 47 -6.74 1.08 3.79
C LYS A 47 -6.99 0.12 4.94
N LEU A 48 -7.54 -1.04 4.63
CA LEU A 48 -7.61 -2.18 5.53
C LEU A 48 -6.53 -3.17 5.15
N TRP A 49 -5.59 -3.40 6.07
CA TRP A 49 -4.53 -4.38 5.89
C TRP A 49 -4.87 -5.65 6.64
N LYS A 50 -4.41 -6.79 6.12
CA LYS A 50 -4.55 -8.10 6.77
C LYS A 50 -3.60 -8.28 7.94
N ASN A 51 -2.30 -8.42 7.66
CA ASN A 51 -1.25 -8.63 8.66
C ASN A 51 -0.08 -7.66 8.44
N SER A 52 0.14 -7.24 7.19
CA SER A 52 1.25 -6.37 6.79
C SER A 52 0.83 -5.34 5.73
N GLU A 53 1.72 -4.39 5.46
CA GLU A 53 1.55 -3.38 4.41
C GLU A 53 1.41 -3.96 3.00
N LYS A 54 2.01 -5.13 2.74
CA LYS A 54 1.93 -5.80 1.44
C LYS A 54 0.58 -6.48 1.22
N SER A 55 -0.19 -6.69 2.28
CA SER A 55 -1.45 -7.42 2.27
C SER A 55 -2.61 -6.45 2.49
N VAL A 56 -2.89 -5.62 1.49
CA VAL A 56 -4.06 -4.74 1.48
C VAL A 56 -5.28 -5.56 1.07
N ILE A 57 -6.36 -5.46 1.85
CA ILE A 57 -7.62 -6.17 1.60
C ILE A 57 -8.61 -5.24 0.91
N ASP A 58 -8.79 -4.06 1.50
CA ASP A 58 -9.77 -3.08 1.03
C ASP A 58 -9.17 -1.69 1.13
N THR A 59 -9.62 -0.78 0.27
CA THR A 59 -9.15 0.61 0.19
C THR A 59 -10.31 1.51 -0.18
N THR A 60 -10.46 2.58 0.56
CA THR A 60 -11.51 3.58 0.34
C THR A 60 -10.97 4.99 0.52
N HIS A 61 -11.77 5.96 0.14
CA HIS A 61 -11.52 7.37 0.41
C HIS A 61 -12.63 7.92 1.30
N ALA A 62 -12.25 8.74 2.28
CA ALA A 62 -13.21 9.44 3.10
C ALA A 62 -14.06 10.37 2.22
N ASP A 63 -15.37 10.40 2.47
CA ASP A 63 -16.32 11.20 1.72
C ASP A 63 -16.23 12.71 2.04
N LYS A 64 -17.14 13.52 1.50
CA LYS A 64 -17.17 14.98 1.74
C LYS A 64 -17.40 15.36 3.20
N LEU A 65 -17.99 14.46 3.99
CA LEU A 65 -18.28 14.65 5.41
C LEU A 65 -17.22 13.98 6.31
N GLY A 66 -16.19 13.37 5.72
CA GLY A 66 -15.12 12.68 6.42
C GLY A 66 -15.43 11.22 6.77
N HIS A 67 -16.58 10.68 6.37
CA HIS A 67 -16.95 9.30 6.66
C HIS A 67 -16.20 8.31 5.78
N PHE A 68 -15.84 7.18 6.37
CA PHE A 68 -15.32 6.03 5.64
C PHE A 68 -15.90 4.73 6.18
N GLN A 69 -15.98 3.72 5.32
CA GLN A 69 -16.34 2.36 5.67
C GLN A 69 -15.55 1.38 4.81
N LEU A 70 -15.08 0.31 5.43
CA LEU A 70 -14.30 -0.77 4.82
C LEU A 70 -14.87 -2.11 5.28
N SER A 71 -14.78 -3.13 4.44
CA SER A 71 -15.23 -4.47 4.77
C SER A 71 -14.26 -5.54 4.29
N ALA A 72 -14.17 -6.64 5.03
CA ALA A 72 -13.37 -7.77 4.66
C ALA A 72 -14.05 -9.07 5.08
N GLU A 73 -13.81 -10.12 4.30
CA GLU A 73 -14.18 -11.49 4.64
C GLU A 73 -12.91 -12.35 4.63
N THR A 74 -12.79 -13.26 5.59
CA THR A 74 -11.66 -14.17 5.67
C THR A 74 -12.08 -15.51 6.25
N ILE A 75 -11.43 -16.58 5.79
CA ILE A 75 -11.56 -17.93 6.37
C ILE A 75 -10.33 -18.29 7.22
N GLU A 76 -9.39 -17.36 7.36
CA GLU A 76 -8.08 -17.64 7.96
C GLU A 76 -8.08 -17.35 9.46
N HIS A 77 -7.41 -18.21 10.22
CA HIS A 77 -7.28 -18.07 11.68
C HIS A 77 -6.24 -17.01 12.10
N ASP A 78 -5.16 -16.81 11.33
CA ASP A 78 -4.15 -15.78 11.60
C ASP A 78 -4.47 -14.47 10.85
N TYR A 79 -5.36 -13.71 11.45
CA TYR A 79 -5.89 -12.48 10.88
C TYR A 79 -5.82 -11.35 11.91
N THR A 80 -4.91 -10.39 11.69
CA THR A 80 -4.64 -9.26 12.62
C THR A 80 -4.79 -7.91 11.91
N PRO A 81 -6.02 -7.53 11.54
CA PRO A 81 -6.24 -6.45 10.61
C PRO A 81 -5.84 -5.08 11.17
N PHE A 82 -5.35 -4.22 10.28
CA PHE A 82 -4.99 -2.84 10.62
C PHE A 82 -5.71 -1.86 9.72
N ILE A 83 -6.23 -0.78 10.31
CA ILE A 83 -6.73 0.39 9.61
C ILE A 83 -5.56 1.33 9.42
N VAL A 84 -5.26 1.69 8.18
CA VAL A 84 -4.16 2.59 7.85
C VAL A 84 -4.69 3.82 7.14
N ILE A 85 -4.42 4.98 7.72
CA ILE A 85 -4.92 6.27 7.25
C ILE A 85 -3.74 7.08 6.72
N TYR A 86 -3.84 7.54 5.48
CA TYR A 86 -2.84 8.35 4.81
C TYR A 86 -3.38 9.77 4.60
N HIS A 87 -2.72 10.75 5.19
CA HIS A 87 -3.21 12.13 5.19
C HIS A 87 -2.09 13.18 5.23
N ASP A 88 -2.44 14.39 4.80
CA ASP A 88 -1.56 15.55 4.80
C ASP A 88 -2.06 16.67 5.74
N CYS A 89 -3.05 16.36 6.59
CA CYS A 89 -3.59 17.30 7.59
C CYS A 89 -2.46 17.83 8.50
N ASP A 90 -2.37 19.17 8.54
CA ASP A 90 -1.35 19.93 9.26
C ASP A 90 0.09 19.45 8.98
N ASP A 91 0.42 18.96 7.78
CA ASP A 91 1.76 18.42 7.50
C ASP A 91 2.76 19.43 6.90
N GLY A 92 2.27 20.53 6.34
CA GLY A 92 3.09 21.53 5.65
C GLY A 92 3.75 20.98 4.38
N VAL A 93 4.95 21.45 4.05
CA VAL A 93 5.68 21.04 2.83
C VAL A 93 6.68 19.93 3.16
N LYS A 94 6.18 18.75 3.50
CA LYS A 94 7.02 17.57 3.75
C LYS A 94 6.82 16.50 2.68
N THR A 95 7.82 15.66 2.48
CA THR A 95 7.76 14.64 1.42
C THR A 95 6.98 13.42 1.89
N GLY A 96 5.95 13.07 1.12
CA GLY A 96 5.11 11.90 1.42
C GLY A 96 4.02 12.22 2.43
N GLN A 97 3.07 11.30 2.55
CA GLN A 97 1.90 11.48 3.42
C GLN A 97 2.15 10.89 4.80
N ARG A 98 1.55 11.50 5.83
CA ARG A 98 1.55 10.96 7.19
C ARG A 98 0.75 9.67 7.21
N LYS A 99 1.23 8.68 7.97
CA LYS A 99 0.63 7.34 8.03
C LYS A 99 0.29 7.00 9.48
N LEU A 100 -0.98 6.78 9.75
CA LEU A 100 -1.48 6.32 11.05
C LEU A 100 -1.97 4.88 10.90
N LYS A 101 -1.60 4.02 11.85
CA LYS A 101 -1.92 2.58 11.82
C LYS A 101 -2.60 2.18 13.12
N PHE A 102 -3.84 1.71 13.02
CA PHE A 102 -4.64 1.24 14.15
C PHE A 102 -4.87 -0.25 14.01
N GLN A 103 -4.55 -1.02 15.06
CA GLN A 103 -4.90 -2.44 15.08
C GLN A 103 -6.38 -2.59 15.43
N VAL A 104 -7.11 -3.36 14.64
CA VAL A 104 -8.50 -3.70 14.95
C VAL A 104 -8.51 -4.77 16.05
N PRO A 105 -9.31 -4.61 17.12
CA PRO A 105 -9.41 -5.64 18.15
C PRO A 105 -9.95 -6.95 17.59
N LYS A 106 -9.34 -8.08 17.96
CA LYS A 106 -9.71 -9.42 17.49
C LYS A 106 -11.19 -9.75 17.69
N PHE A 107 -11.82 -9.21 18.73
CA PHE A 107 -13.24 -9.37 19.02
C PHE A 107 -14.14 -9.03 17.83
N TYR A 108 -13.79 -8.03 17.01
CA TYR A 108 -14.66 -7.61 15.90
C TYR A 108 -14.58 -8.54 14.68
N VAL A 109 -13.53 -9.35 14.56
CA VAL A 109 -13.34 -10.28 13.43
C VAL A 109 -14.30 -11.45 13.58
N GLY A 110 -15.27 -11.60 12.67
CA GLY A 110 -16.23 -12.70 12.68
C GLY A 110 -17.36 -12.58 13.70
N SER A 111 -17.38 -11.51 14.51
CA SER A 111 -18.48 -11.26 15.47
C SER A 111 -19.77 -10.77 14.83
N GLY A 112 -19.72 -10.32 13.58
CA GLY A 112 -20.82 -9.60 12.92
C GLY A 112 -20.98 -8.15 13.39
N ASN A 113 -20.25 -7.72 14.43
CA ASN A 113 -20.28 -6.34 14.90
C ASN A 113 -19.37 -5.45 14.04
N THR A 114 -19.81 -4.22 13.84
CA THR A 114 -19.00 -3.20 13.16
C THR A 114 -18.06 -2.54 14.17
N PHE A 115 -16.76 -2.49 13.84
CA PHE A 115 -15.79 -1.69 14.59
C PHE A 115 -15.90 -0.22 14.17
N ASP A 116 -16.36 0.62 15.08
CA ASP A 116 -16.46 2.07 14.86
C ASP A 116 -15.25 2.76 15.51
N LEU A 117 -14.39 3.37 14.68
CA LEU A 117 -13.27 4.19 15.15
C LEU A 117 -13.76 5.52 15.78
N GLY A 118 -15.03 5.88 15.54
CA GLY A 118 -15.61 7.13 15.97
C GLY A 118 -15.10 8.31 15.15
N ILE A 119 -15.10 9.50 15.78
CA ILE A 119 -14.57 10.72 15.20
C ILE A 119 -13.10 10.85 15.56
N PHE A 120 -12.22 10.87 14.55
CA PHE A 120 -10.77 10.96 14.74
C PHE A 120 -10.21 12.22 14.09
N ASN A 121 -9.51 13.06 14.88
CA ASN A 121 -8.86 14.27 14.38
C ASN A 121 -7.41 13.96 13.94
N LEU A 122 -7.14 14.20 12.65
CA LEU A 122 -5.87 13.94 11.97
C LEU A 122 -4.75 14.95 12.30
N GLU A 123 -5.03 15.99 13.08
CA GLU A 123 -3.99 16.86 13.64
C GLU A 123 -3.09 16.15 14.66
N THR A 124 -3.56 15.01 15.19
CA THR A 124 -2.83 14.18 16.16
C THR A 124 -1.38 13.96 15.73
N ARG A 125 -0.42 14.34 16.59
CA ARG A 125 1.01 14.21 16.33
C ARG A 125 1.59 12.96 16.99
N VAL A 126 2.25 12.13 16.20
CA VAL A 126 3.04 10.99 16.70
C VAL A 126 4.46 11.51 16.97
N LYS A 127 4.80 11.74 18.25
CA LYS A 127 6.08 12.37 18.64
C LYS A 127 7.32 11.56 18.28
N HIS A 128 7.23 10.22 18.29
CA HIS A 128 8.36 9.34 18.01
C HIS A 128 8.01 8.38 16.88
N ASN A 129 8.91 8.25 15.91
CA ASN A 129 8.79 7.31 14.79
C ASN A 129 7.49 7.47 13.98
N GLU A 130 7.10 8.72 13.67
CA GLU A 130 6.03 8.96 12.70
C GLU A 130 6.39 8.31 11.35
N GLU A 131 5.56 7.36 10.93
CA GLU A 131 5.72 6.69 9.65
C GLU A 131 5.14 7.55 8.51
N ARG A 132 5.77 7.49 7.33
CA ARG A 132 5.34 8.24 6.15
C ARG A 132 5.36 7.40 4.89
N GLU A 133 4.34 7.59 4.07
CA GLU A 133 4.25 7.00 2.73
C GLU A 133 4.96 7.91 1.72
N LYS A 134 6.08 7.46 1.18
CA LYS A 134 6.82 8.24 0.18
C LYS A 134 6.05 8.25 -1.14
N HIS A 135 5.75 9.42 -1.68
CA HIS A 135 5.31 9.53 -3.07
C HIS A 135 6.40 8.98 -4.00
N VAL A 136 6.15 7.80 -4.56
CA VAL A 136 7.03 7.21 -5.55
C VAL A 136 6.78 7.90 -6.89
N ASN A 137 7.54 8.96 -7.16
CA ASN A 137 7.58 9.51 -8.51
C ASN A 137 8.45 8.60 -9.40
N LYS A 138 7.79 7.83 -10.29
CA LYS A 138 8.47 6.91 -11.24
C LYS A 138 9.51 7.64 -12.10
N PHE A 139 9.27 8.89 -12.51
CA PHE A 139 10.23 9.69 -13.27
C PHE A 139 11.49 10.01 -12.45
N ARG A 140 11.32 10.40 -11.19
CA ARG A 140 12.45 10.69 -10.29
C ARG A 140 13.30 9.44 -10.03
N ARG A 141 12.66 8.26 -9.90
CA ARG A 141 13.39 6.98 -9.78
C ARG A 141 14.21 6.67 -11.03
N ARG A 142 13.63 6.79 -12.23
CA ARG A 142 14.34 6.60 -13.51
C ARG A 142 15.53 7.56 -13.65
N ARG A 143 15.35 8.85 -13.32
CA ARG A 143 16.41 9.86 -13.36
C ARG A 143 17.55 9.56 -12.38
N HIS A 144 17.24 9.19 -11.14
CA HIS A 144 18.28 8.80 -10.17
C HIS A 144 19.04 7.54 -10.62
N GLN A 145 18.33 6.56 -11.18
CA GLN A 145 18.95 5.35 -11.70
C GLN A 145 19.88 5.66 -12.89
N TRP A 146 19.45 6.53 -13.81
CA TRP A 146 20.29 7.00 -14.92
C TRP A 146 21.51 7.80 -14.44
N LEU A 147 21.35 8.73 -13.49
CA LEU A 147 22.46 9.50 -12.92
C LEU A 147 23.46 8.61 -12.16
N LYS A 148 22.97 7.60 -11.43
CA LYS A 148 23.81 6.62 -10.77
C LYS A 148 24.60 5.81 -11.78
N HIS A 149 23.93 5.25 -12.79
CA HIS A 149 24.59 4.51 -13.86
C HIS A 149 25.65 5.35 -14.59
N LYS A 150 25.34 6.60 -14.93
CA LYS A 150 26.30 7.52 -15.57
C LYS A 150 27.52 7.78 -14.68
N ARG A 151 27.34 7.93 -13.36
CA ARG A 151 28.44 8.09 -12.41
C ARG A 151 29.30 6.83 -12.32
N ASP A 152 28.66 5.66 -12.21
CA ASP A 152 29.35 4.37 -12.11
C ASP A 152 30.21 4.14 -13.36
N VAL A 153 29.70 4.45 -14.56
CA VAL A 153 30.46 4.41 -15.82
C VAL A 153 31.65 5.38 -15.81
N ILE A 154 31.48 6.61 -15.31
CA ILE A 154 32.59 7.59 -15.21
C ILE A 154 33.68 7.09 -14.25
N VAL A 155 33.30 6.51 -13.12
CA VAL A 155 34.23 5.96 -12.12
C VAL A 155 34.99 4.76 -12.72
N GLU A 156 34.30 3.89 -13.46
CA GLU A 156 34.90 2.76 -14.15
C GLU A 156 35.96 3.22 -15.16
N VAL A 157 35.63 4.19 -16.03
CA VAL A 157 36.57 4.78 -17.01
C VAL A 157 37.75 5.50 -16.33
N ALA A 158 37.53 6.13 -15.18
CA ALA A 158 38.61 6.76 -14.41
C ALA A 158 39.54 5.74 -13.73
N SER A 159 39.07 4.53 -13.48
CA SER A 159 39.84 3.46 -12.81
C SER A 159 40.60 2.55 -13.77
N THR A 160 40.27 2.56 -15.07
CA THR A 160 41.03 1.83 -16.09
C THR A 160 42.35 2.54 -16.39
N PRO A 161 43.51 1.85 -16.29
CA PRO A 161 44.79 2.44 -16.67
C PRO A 161 44.81 2.72 -18.18
N ASN A 162 45.24 3.92 -18.56
CA ASN A 162 45.34 4.40 -19.93
C ASN A 162 46.17 3.44 -20.81
N THR A 163 45.52 2.67 -21.66
CA THR A 163 46.13 2.19 -22.91
C THR A 163 45.79 3.23 -23.98
N SER A 164 46.80 3.98 -24.40
CA SER A 164 46.74 5.09 -25.35
C SER A 164 45.98 4.77 -26.64
N ILE A 165 44.95 5.56 -26.96
CA ILE A 165 44.44 5.72 -28.33
C ILE A 165 44.50 7.20 -28.70
N PHE A 166 45.20 7.45 -29.80
CA PHE A 166 45.65 8.73 -30.34
C PHE A 166 44.58 9.83 -30.40
N LYS A 167 44.98 11.04 -29.98
CA LYS A 167 44.22 12.29 -30.13
C LYS A 167 44.58 12.91 -31.48
N GLY A 168 43.74 12.70 -32.50
CA GLY A 168 43.77 13.50 -33.73
C GLY A 168 43.31 14.92 -33.43
N ARG A 169 44.12 15.90 -33.85
CA ARG A 169 43.89 17.34 -33.76
C ARG A 169 43.53 17.78 -35.16
N ASP A 170 42.27 18.14 -35.38
CA ASP A 170 41.89 18.86 -36.58
C ASP A 170 41.83 20.34 -36.18
N GLU A 171 42.71 21.13 -36.78
CA GLU A 171 42.75 22.59 -36.67
C GLU A 171 41.50 23.18 -37.31
N GLU A 172 40.73 23.94 -36.53
CA GLU A 172 39.67 24.82 -37.03
C GLU A 172 40.33 26.09 -37.62
N PRO A 173 40.03 26.48 -38.87
CA PRO A 173 40.64 27.65 -39.49
C PRO A 173 40.15 28.98 -38.89
N ASP A 174 41.09 29.92 -38.71
CA ASP A 174 40.92 31.28 -38.17
C ASP A 174 40.17 32.19 -39.17
N ASP A 175 38.87 32.40 -38.96
CA ASP A 175 38.12 33.47 -39.60
C ASP A 175 38.18 34.74 -38.73
N ARG A 176 39.30 35.46 -38.84
CA ARG A 176 39.35 36.89 -38.55
C ARG A 176 39.18 37.68 -39.85
N ASN A 177 38.09 38.43 -39.92
CA ASN A 177 38.09 39.80 -40.46
C ASN A 177 36.79 40.52 -40.05
N ASP A 178 36.88 41.28 -38.96
CA ASP A 178 36.19 42.58 -38.81
C ASP A 178 36.83 43.56 -39.83
N PRO A 179 36.17 44.63 -40.37
CA PRO A 179 35.44 45.62 -39.56
C PRO A 179 34.22 46.30 -40.21
N TRP A 180 33.23 46.68 -39.39
CA TRP A 180 32.58 48.00 -39.23
C TRP A 180 31.33 47.83 -38.35
#